data_AF-A0A0C4DZP4-F1
#
_entry.id   AF-A0A0C4DZP4-F1
#
_cell.length_a   1.000
_cell.length_b   1.000
_cell.length_c   1.000
_cell.angle_alpha   90.00
_cell.angle_beta   90.00
_cell.angle_gamma   90.00
#
_symmetry.space_group_name_H-M   'P 1'
#
loop_
_entity.id
_entity.type
_entity.pdbx_description
1 polymer ?
#
loop_
_entity_poly.entity_id
_entity_poly.type
_entity_poly.pdbx_seq_one_letter_code
_entity_poly.pdbx_strand_id
1 'polypeptide(L)'
;MAYESQIFFTLDTTCPWTYIAKKRLDKALAAHAQSPAAAQVRFTIRFLPYQLHPDLPVREQDSPAAEGMLVAACVEAGLSEAEARVLVVEDRGGRGLAEVRRAIAEQRINGVDSVPWILMEGRKRDITLVGAKDVAEYAKVVQTIVRESS
;
A
#
# COMPACT_ATOMS: atom_id res chain seq x y z
N MET A 1 -5.24 22.52 14.91
CA MET A 1 -5.82 21.33 14.25
C MET A 1 -4.68 20.42 13.84
N ALA A 2 -4.82 19.10 14.00
CA ALA A 2 -3.80 18.16 13.56
C ALA A 2 -3.61 18.26 12.04
N TYR A 3 -2.38 18.14 11.54
CA TYR A 3 -2.13 18.01 10.12
C TYR A 3 -2.49 16.59 9.67
N GLU A 4 -3.26 16.47 8.59
CA GLU A 4 -3.64 15.19 8.00
C GLU A 4 -2.64 14.85 6.88
N SER A 5 -1.75 13.90 7.13
CA SER A 5 -0.73 13.45 6.17
C SER A 5 -1.19 12.16 5.49
N GLN A 6 -1.27 12.14 4.15
CA GLN A 6 -1.46 10.90 3.42
C GLN A 6 -0.12 10.19 3.20
N ILE A 7 -0.14 8.86 3.31
CA ILE A 7 0.97 7.99 2.93
C ILE A 7 0.51 7.16 1.75
N PHE A 8 0.98 7.47 0.55
CA PHE A 8 0.77 6.62 -0.61
C PHE A 8 1.78 5.50 -0.61
N PHE A 9 1.30 4.26 -0.48
CA PHE A 9 2.12 3.06 -0.49
C PHE A 9 1.83 2.30 -1.76
N THR A 10 2.69 2.47 -2.76
CA THR A 10 2.63 1.73 -4.02
C THR A 10 3.24 0.33 -3.83
N LEU A 11 2.45 -0.70 -4.12
CA LEU A 11 2.82 -2.08 -3.82
C LEU A 11 2.31 -3.11 -4.84
N ASP A 12 3.05 -4.20 -4.93
CA ASP A 12 2.61 -5.48 -5.49
C ASP A 12 2.54 -6.51 -4.35
N THR A 13 1.46 -7.30 -4.30
CA THR A 13 1.22 -8.33 -3.29
C THR A 13 2.15 -9.54 -3.43
N THR A 14 2.75 -9.72 -4.61
CA THR A 14 3.71 -10.80 -4.88
C THR A 14 5.15 -10.44 -4.48
N CYS A 15 5.43 -9.16 -4.23
CA CYS A 15 6.76 -8.70 -3.83
C CYS A 15 7.01 -8.94 -2.33
N PRO A 16 8.00 -9.75 -1.93
CA PRO A 16 8.30 -9.96 -0.49
C PRO A 16 8.74 -8.67 0.21
N TRP A 17 9.42 -7.77 -0.51
CA TRP A 17 9.89 -6.50 0.05
C TRP A 17 8.75 -5.54 0.40
N THR A 18 7.63 -5.58 -0.31
CA THR A 18 6.40 -4.86 0.06
C THR A 18 5.98 -5.22 1.48
N TYR A 19 5.90 -6.51 1.79
CA TYR A 19 5.44 -6.98 3.09
C TYR A 19 6.38 -6.52 4.21
N ILE A 20 7.69 -6.64 3.99
CA ILE A 20 8.72 -6.17 4.91
C ILE A 20 8.58 -4.66 5.17
N ALA A 21 8.46 -3.86 4.10
CA ALA A 21 8.31 -2.41 4.21
C ALA A 21 7.03 -2.03 4.97
N LYS A 22 5.90 -2.71 4.71
CA LYS A 22 4.66 -2.47 5.44
C LYS A 22 4.80 -2.73 6.94
N LYS A 23 5.40 -3.85 7.33
CA LYS A 23 5.66 -4.16 8.75
C LYS A 23 6.62 -3.17 9.41
N ARG A 24 7.62 -2.68 8.67
CA ARG A 24 8.57 -1.68 9.20
C ARG A 24 7.94 -0.29 9.32
N LEU A 25 7.15 0.12 8.34
CA LEU A 25 6.35 1.35 8.38
C LEU A 25 5.35 1.32 9.55
N ASP A 26 4.63 0.21 9.74
CA ASP A 26 3.69 0.05 10.84
C ASP A 26 4.37 0.22 12.20
N LYS A 27 5.58 -0.32 12.39
CA LYS A 27 6.37 -0.12 13.61
C LYS A 27 6.71 1.35 13.83
N ALA A 28 7.12 2.08 12.79
CA ALA A 28 7.44 3.50 12.89
C ALA A 28 6.21 4.35 13.24
N LEU A 29 5.06 4.08 12.60
CA LEU A 29 3.80 4.77 12.88
C LEU A 29 3.28 4.45 14.28
N ALA A 30 3.40 3.20 14.73
CA ALA A 30 3.03 2.80 16.10
C ALA A 30 3.90 3.51 17.16
N ALA A 31 5.20 3.67 16.90
CA ALA A 31 6.07 4.44 17.78
C ALA A 31 5.67 5.92 17.85
N HIS A 32 5.29 6.52 16.71
CA HIS A 32 4.77 7.90 16.70
C HIS A 32 3.45 8.04 17.45
N ALA A 33 2.51 7.09 17.28
CA ALA A 33 1.23 7.09 17.97
C ALA A 33 1.36 7.04 19.50
N GLN A 34 2.47 6.50 20.02
CA GLN A 34 2.80 6.48 21.45
C GLN A 34 3.60 7.70 21.92
N SER A 35 3.99 8.60 21.02
CA SER A 35 4.78 9.79 21.33
C SER A 35 3.89 10.96 21.79
N PRO A 36 4.42 11.92 22.57
CA PRO A 36 3.69 13.14 22.91
C PRO A 36 3.25 13.97 21.70
N ALA A 37 3.86 13.75 20.53
CA ALA A 37 3.54 14.45 19.30
C ALA A 37 2.42 13.78 18.47
N ALA A 38 1.83 12.67 18.94
CA ALA A 38 0.80 11.93 18.21
C ALA A 38 -0.42 12.79 17.83
N ALA A 39 -0.76 13.81 18.62
CA ALA A 39 -1.87 14.71 18.34
C ALA A 39 -1.56 15.78 17.27
N GLN A 40 -0.29 15.93 16.86
CA GLN A 40 0.12 16.96 15.90
C GLN A 40 -0.16 16.55 14.45
N VAL A 41 0.01 15.26 14.13
CA VAL A 41 -0.17 14.74 12.77
C VAL A 41 -0.95 13.44 12.82
N ARG A 42 -1.97 13.33 11.98
CA ARG A 42 -2.67 12.07 11.70
C ARG A 42 -2.19 11.53 10.37
N PHE A 43 -1.58 10.35 10.39
CA PHE A 43 -1.14 9.64 9.20
C PHE A 43 -2.23 8.70 8.71
N THR A 44 -2.53 8.75 7.41
CA THR A 44 -3.48 7.84 6.77
C THR A 44 -2.83 7.17 5.57
N ILE A 45 -2.81 5.83 5.56
CA ILE A 45 -2.24 5.07 4.44
C ILE A 45 -3.26 4.92 3.31
N ARG A 46 -2.80 5.10 2.07
CA ARG A 46 -3.49 4.82 0.81
C ARG A 46 -2.65 3.82 0.03
N PHE A 47 -3.19 2.66 -0.26
CA PHE A 47 -2.50 1.67 -1.07
C PHE A 47 -2.72 1.97 -2.55
N LEU A 48 -1.64 1.94 -3.32
CA LEU A 48 -1.67 2.10 -4.77
C LEU A 48 -1.17 0.80 -5.42
N PRO A 49 -1.86 0.28 -6.44
CA PRO A 49 -1.47 -0.97 -7.06
C PRO A 49 -0.24 -0.80 -7.95
N TYR A 50 0.61 -1.82 -7.95
CA TYR A 50 1.67 -2.05 -8.91
C TYR A 50 1.61 -3.49 -9.40
N GLN A 51 2.13 -3.74 -10.60
CA GLN A 51 2.23 -5.08 -11.17
C GLN A 51 3.63 -5.30 -11.73
N LEU A 52 4.44 -6.09 -11.01
CA LEU A 52 5.81 -6.47 -11.37
C LEU A 52 5.83 -7.39 -12.59
N HIS A 53 4.88 -8.32 -12.65
CA HIS A 53 4.83 -9.33 -13.69
C HIS A 53 3.43 -9.41 -14.32
N PRO A 54 3.10 -8.52 -15.27
CA PRO A 54 1.78 -8.49 -15.91
C PRO A 54 1.47 -9.71 -16.77
N ASP A 55 2.51 -10.42 -17.24
CA ASP A 55 2.38 -11.54 -18.17
C ASP A 55 2.45 -12.92 -17.49
N LEU A 56 2.46 -12.98 -16.14
CA LEU A 56 2.48 -14.26 -15.44
C LEU A 56 1.21 -15.08 -15.75
N PRO A 57 1.35 -16.33 -16.20
CA PRO A 57 0.19 -17.17 -16.45
C PRO A 57 -0.51 -17.53 -15.14
N VAL A 58 -1.83 -17.38 -15.10
CA VAL A 58 -2.69 -17.76 -13.97
C VAL A 58 -2.86 -19.28 -13.94
N ARG A 59 -1.82 -20.05 -13.65
CA ARG A 59 -1.87 -21.53 -13.71
C ARG A 59 -0.97 -22.22 -12.69
N GLU A 60 -1.11 -21.89 -11.40
CA GLU A 60 -0.61 -22.77 -10.33
C GLU A 60 -1.63 -22.83 -9.20
N GLN A 61 -1.85 -24.04 -8.67
CA GLN A 61 -2.86 -24.31 -7.64
C GLN A 61 -2.55 -23.61 -6.30
N ASP A 62 -1.32 -23.12 -6.12
CA ASP A 62 -0.85 -22.38 -4.94
C ASP A 62 -0.46 -20.92 -5.24
N SER A 63 -0.84 -20.39 -6.41
CA SER A 63 -0.54 -19.00 -6.75
C SER A 63 -1.35 -18.02 -5.89
N PRO A 64 -0.76 -16.88 -5.47
CA PRO A 64 -1.51 -15.74 -4.92
C PRO A 64 -2.64 -15.24 -5.82
N ALA A 65 -2.60 -15.54 -7.11
CA ALA A 65 -3.63 -15.18 -8.09
C ALA A 65 -4.66 -16.30 -8.34
N ALA A 66 -4.57 -17.44 -7.63
CA ALA A 66 -5.54 -18.52 -7.76
C ALA A 66 -6.90 -18.08 -7.21
N GLU A 67 -7.98 -18.43 -7.92
CA GLU A 67 -9.34 -18.00 -7.59
C GLU A 67 -9.74 -18.37 -6.15
N GLY A 68 -9.43 -19.60 -5.72
CA GLY A 68 -9.72 -20.05 -4.36
C GLY A 68 -8.99 -19.23 -3.30
N MET A 69 -7.74 -18.83 -3.56
CA MET A 69 -6.96 -18.00 -2.63
C MET A 69 -7.50 -16.58 -2.56
N LEU A 70 -7.87 -15.99 -3.70
CA LEU A 70 -8.46 -14.65 -3.75
C LEU A 70 -9.85 -14.61 -3.09
N VAL A 71 -10.70 -15.61 -3.31
CA VAL A 71 -12.00 -15.73 -2.63
C VAL A 71 -11.81 -15.84 -1.11
N ALA A 72 -10.89 -16.69 -0.66
CA ALA A 72 -10.57 -16.83 0.77
C ALA A 72 -10.10 -15.50 1.39
N ALA A 73 -9.22 -14.76 0.69
CA ALA A 73 -8.74 -13.46 1.13
C ALA A 73 -9.87 -12.41 1.22
N CYS A 74 -10.80 -12.39 0.25
CA CYS A 74 -11.96 -11.51 0.30
C CYS A 74 -12.88 -11.81 1.48
N VAL A 75 -13.09 -13.10 1.80
CA VAL A 75 -13.89 -13.53 2.96
C VAL A 75 -13.20 -13.15 4.27
N GLU A 76 -11.88 -13.33 4.39
CA GLU A 76 -11.11 -12.87 5.54
C GLU A 76 -11.19 -11.34 5.72
N ALA A 77 -11.28 -10.59 4.61
CA ALA A 77 -11.49 -9.15 4.62
C ALA A 77 -12.94 -8.72 4.97
N GLY A 78 -13.86 -9.68 5.13
CA GLY A 78 -15.22 -9.45 5.61
C GLY A 78 -16.32 -9.47 4.54
N LEU A 79 -16.03 -9.86 3.29
CA LEU A 79 -17.08 -10.09 2.28
C LEU A 79 -17.78 -11.42 2.52
N SER A 80 -19.03 -11.56 2.07
CA SER A 80 -19.66 -12.87 1.99
C SER A 80 -18.99 -13.73 0.90
N GLU A 81 -19.04 -15.05 1.05
CA GLU A 81 -18.48 -15.96 0.03
C GLU A 81 -19.12 -15.75 -1.35
N ALA A 82 -20.43 -15.48 -1.40
CA ALA A 82 -21.14 -15.19 -2.64
C ALA A 82 -20.62 -13.92 -3.32
N GLU A 83 -20.46 -12.82 -2.56
CA GLU A 83 -19.91 -11.56 -3.10
C GLU A 83 -18.46 -11.73 -3.57
N ALA A 84 -17.65 -12.47 -2.80
CA ALA A 84 -16.26 -12.76 -3.16
C ALA A 84 -16.16 -13.57 -4.47
N ARG A 85 -17.01 -14.60 -4.64
CA ARG A 85 -17.05 -15.40 -5.88
C ARG A 85 -17.49 -14.59 -7.09
N VAL A 86 -18.50 -13.74 -6.93
CA VAL A 86 -18.91 -12.82 -8.00
C VAL A 86 -17.75 -11.93 -8.41
N LEU A 87 -17.05 -11.31 -7.44
CA LEU A 87 -15.95 -10.39 -7.74
C LEU A 87 -14.73 -11.08 -8.39
N VAL A 88 -14.37 -12.27 -7.92
CA VAL A 88 -13.12 -12.95 -8.31
C VAL A 88 -13.29 -13.84 -9.53
N VAL A 89 -14.40 -14.55 -9.64
CA VAL A 89 -14.61 -15.63 -10.62
C VAL A 89 -15.54 -15.20 -11.75
N GLU A 90 -16.69 -14.63 -11.41
CA GLU A 90 -17.74 -14.32 -12.38
C GLU A 90 -17.50 -12.98 -13.09
N ASP A 91 -17.06 -11.97 -12.34
CA ASP A 91 -16.74 -10.62 -12.80
C ASP A 91 -15.24 -10.48 -13.12
N ARG A 92 -14.65 -11.50 -13.75
CA ARG A 92 -13.22 -11.61 -14.09
C ARG A 92 -12.81 -10.53 -15.09
N GLY A 93 -12.68 -9.30 -14.59
CA GLY A 93 -12.37 -8.09 -15.33
C GLY A 93 -13.41 -6.96 -15.26
N GLY A 94 -14.42 -7.04 -14.39
CA GLY A 94 -15.37 -5.95 -14.20
C GLY A 94 -14.98 -4.96 -13.12
N ARG A 95 -15.81 -4.82 -12.08
CA ARG A 95 -15.76 -3.70 -11.12
C ARG A 95 -14.36 -3.55 -10.53
N GLY A 96 -13.75 -2.38 -10.76
CA GLY A 96 -12.42 -2.03 -10.25
C GLY A 96 -11.25 -2.36 -11.19
N LEU A 97 -11.38 -3.22 -12.21
CA LEU A 97 -10.25 -3.54 -13.10
C LEU A 97 -9.77 -2.30 -13.87
N ALA A 98 -10.69 -1.51 -14.43
CA ALA A 98 -10.34 -0.29 -15.16
C ALA A 98 -9.66 0.75 -14.25
N GLU A 99 -10.13 0.88 -13.02
CA GLU A 99 -9.55 1.77 -12.01
C GLU A 99 -8.14 1.31 -11.61
N VAL A 100 -7.95 0.02 -11.34
CA VAL A 100 -6.66 -0.57 -11.00
C VAL A 100 -5.67 -0.40 -12.16
N ARG A 101 -6.08 -0.69 -13.40
CA ARG A 101 -5.23 -0.49 -14.60
C ARG A 101 -4.82 0.97 -14.76
N ARG A 102 -5.75 1.91 -14.55
CA ARG A 102 -5.46 3.33 -14.60
C ARG A 102 -4.47 3.72 -13.50
N ALA A 103 -4.68 3.29 -12.26
CA ALA A 103 -3.78 3.58 -11.15
C ALA A 103 -2.36 3.03 -11.40
N ILE A 104 -2.22 1.81 -11.91
CA ILE A 104 -0.92 1.23 -12.29
C ILE A 104 -0.24 2.09 -13.38
N ALA A 105 -0.98 2.50 -14.41
CA ALA A 105 -0.46 3.32 -15.49
C ALA A 105 -0.01 4.71 -14.99
N GLU A 106 -0.79 5.34 -14.12
CA GLU A 106 -0.46 6.62 -13.47
C GLU A 106 0.84 6.52 -12.66
N GLN A 107 1.03 5.44 -11.88
CA GLN A 107 2.27 5.23 -11.12
C GLN A 107 3.50 5.13 -12.05
N ARG A 108 3.38 4.41 -13.17
CA ARG A 108 4.46 4.32 -14.17
C ARG A 108 4.77 5.67 -14.80
N ILE A 109 3.75 6.47 -15.14
CA ILE A 109 3.93 7.84 -15.65
C ILE A 109 4.65 8.73 -14.63
N ASN A 110 4.33 8.55 -13.34
CA ASN A 110 4.99 9.26 -12.24
C ASN A 110 6.41 8.74 -11.93
N GLY A 111 6.96 7.85 -12.76
CA GLY A 111 8.33 7.35 -12.64
C GLY A 111 8.52 6.25 -11.59
N VAL A 112 7.43 5.63 -11.10
CA VAL A 112 7.54 4.46 -10.23
C VAL A 112 7.90 3.24 -11.08
N ASP A 113 9.12 2.75 -10.92
CA ASP A 113 9.70 1.62 -11.66
C ASP A 113 9.91 0.37 -10.79
N SER A 114 9.70 0.50 -9.48
CA SER A 114 9.97 -0.53 -8.48
C SER A 114 9.07 -0.37 -7.28
N VAL A 115 8.87 -1.47 -6.55
CA VAL A 115 8.10 -1.50 -5.30
C VAL A 115 8.90 -2.17 -4.18
N PRO A 116 8.67 -1.80 -2.92
CA PRO A 116 7.71 -0.78 -2.45
C PRO A 116 8.19 0.65 -2.72
N TRP A 117 7.25 1.52 -3.08
CA TRP A 117 7.48 2.96 -3.27
C TRP A 117 6.51 3.72 -2.38
N ILE A 118 7.02 4.51 -1.44
CA ILE A 118 6.21 5.15 -0.40
C ILE A 118 6.41 6.66 -0.49
N LEU A 119 5.33 7.41 -0.74
CA LEU A 119 5.28 8.86 -0.64
C LEU A 119 4.55 9.24 0.64
N MET A 120 5.19 10.03 1.50
CA MET A 120 4.53 10.63 2.66
C MET A 120 4.37 12.12 2.42
N GLU A 121 3.11 12.58 2.42
CA GLU A 121 2.79 13.98 2.25
C GLU A 121 3.23 14.77 3.49
N GLY A 122 3.99 15.84 3.26
CA GLY A 122 4.44 16.73 4.31
C GLY A 122 3.97 18.14 4.05
N ARG A 123 3.75 18.92 5.12
CA ARG A 123 3.27 20.31 5.01
C ARG A 123 4.18 21.19 4.15
N LYS A 124 5.50 20.99 4.22
CA LYS A 124 6.48 21.78 3.46
C LYS A 124 6.89 21.11 2.16
N ARG A 125 7.01 19.78 2.18
CA ARG A 125 7.41 18.96 1.04
C ARG A 125 7.04 17.52 1.29
N ASP A 126 6.80 16.80 0.21
CA ASP A 126 6.61 15.36 0.27
C ASP A 126 7.95 14.64 0.37
N ILE A 127 7.95 13.46 0.98
CA ILE A 127 9.15 12.65 1.15
C ILE A 127 8.89 11.25 0.59
N THR A 128 9.72 10.85 -0.38
CA THR A 128 9.67 9.53 -1.01
C THR A 128 10.70 8.58 -0.40
N LEU A 129 10.29 7.35 -0.15
CA LEU A 129 11.14 6.24 0.25
C LEU A 129 10.98 5.09 -0.76
N VAL A 130 12.08 4.76 -1.44
CA VAL A 130 12.12 3.66 -2.43
C VAL A 130 12.77 2.42 -1.80
N GLY A 131 12.10 1.28 -1.94
CA GLY A 131 12.51 0.01 -1.37
C GLY A 131 12.14 -0.15 0.10
N ALA A 132 12.40 -1.35 0.63
CA ALA A 132 12.14 -1.67 2.03
C ALA A 132 13.23 -1.09 2.94
N LYS A 133 13.03 0.15 3.38
CA LYS A 133 13.92 0.86 4.30
C LYS A 133 13.91 0.25 5.69
N ASP A 134 14.87 0.62 6.52
CA ASP A 134 14.86 0.21 7.93
C ASP A 134 13.85 1.03 8.75
N VAL A 135 13.41 0.48 9.89
CA VAL A 135 12.41 1.14 10.76
C VAL A 135 12.86 2.55 11.17
N ALA A 136 14.16 2.74 11.41
CA ALA A 136 14.71 4.03 11.80
C ALA A 136 14.58 5.10 10.71
N GLU A 137 14.65 4.72 9.43
CA GLU A 137 14.47 5.64 8.31
C GLU A 137 13.01 6.09 8.21
N TYR A 138 12.04 5.16 8.31
CA TYR A 138 10.62 5.51 8.37
C TYR A 138 10.32 6.44 9.56
N ALA A 139 10.86 6.12 10.73
CA ALA A 139 10.69 6.95 11.93
C ALA A 139 11.27 8.36 11.74
N LYS A 140 12.43 8.50 11.10
CA LYS A 140 13.05 9.79 10.78
C LYS A 140 12.17 10.63 9.85
N VAL A 141 11.53 10.02 8.85
CA VAL A 141 10.60 10.71 7.95
C VAL A 141 9.34 11.15 8.71
N VAL A 142 8.74 10.28 9.50
CA VAL A 142 7.58 10.61 10.35
C VAL A 142 7.89 11.79 11.28
N GLN A 143 9.03 11.77 11.97
CA GLN A 143 9.48 12.87 12.83
C GLN A 143 9.73 14.16 12.05
N THR A 144 10.24 14.06 10.82
CA THR A 144 10.45 15.21 9.94
C THR A 144 9.12 15.86 9.57
N ILE A 145 8.12 15.06 9.16
CA ILE A 145 6.79 15.56 8.83
C ILE A 145 6.13 16.21 10.04
N VAL A 146 6.22 15.58 11.22
CA VAL A 146 5.71 16.14 12.48
C VAL A 146 6.34 17.50 12.78
N ARG A 147 7.66 17.60 12.73
CA ARG A 147 8.39 18.86 12.96
C ARG A 147 8.03 19.94 11.95
N GLU A 148 7.82 19.56 10.69
CA GLU A 148 7.47 20.50 9.61
C GLU A 148 5.98 20.88 9.59
N SER A 149 5.15 20.18 10.38
CA SER A 149 3.71 20.41 10.52
C SER A 149 3.32 21.22 11.76
N SER A 150 4.28 21.44 12.67
CA SER A 150 4.17 22.34 13.83
C SER A 150 4.10 23.80 13.39
#